data_AF-A0AAV8W204-F1
#
_entry.id   AF-A0AAV8W204-F1
#
_cell.length_a   1.000
_cell.length_b   1.000
_cell.length_c   1.000
_cell.angle_alpha   90.00
_cell.angle_beta   90.00
_cell.angle_gamma   90.00
#
_symmetry.space_group_name_H-M   'P 1'
#
loop_
_entity.id
_entity.type
_entity.pdbx_description
1 polymer ?
#
loop_
_entity_poly.entity_id
_entity_poly.type
_entity_poly.pdbx_seq_one_letter_code
_entity_poly.pdbx_strand_id
1 'polypeptide(L)'
;MQFLKHTRILLKSISGYQIHTTVFLCSTIGLFKKAETKMAHSSLILRRIDNIIKSEEDKRQYRGLELANQMKVLLVSDPNTDKSAAAMDVNIGFLNDPKEVLGLAHFCEHMLFLGTKKYPNENDYNKFLSEHGGSSNAATYPDHTLYYFDIVPDHLGSALDSFLLHHFLRKVQQIVR
;
A
#
# COMPACT_ATOMS: atom_id res chain seq x y z
N MET A 1 -13.26 1.30 11.44
CA MET A 1 -12.55 2.03 12.53
C MET A 1 -11.23 1.36 12.95
N GLN A 2 -11.04 0.05 12.73
CA GLN A 2 -9.81 -0.68 13.06
C GLN A 2 -8.66 -0.46 12.06
N PHE A 3 -8.96 -0.21 10.78
CA PHE A 3 -7.96 0.02 9.73
C PHE A 3 -7.26 1.38 9.81
N LEU A 4 -7.97 2.47 10.10
CA LEU A 4 -7.36 3.78 10.37
C LEU A 4 -6.36 3.73 11.54
N LYS A 5 -6.47 2.75 12.44
CA LYS A 5 -5.48 2.49 13.48
C LYS A 5 -4.22 1.81 12.94
N HIS A 6 -4.32 0.95 11.91
CA HIS A 6 -3.18 0.29 11.26
C HIS A 6 -2.40 1.28 10.39
N THR A 7 -3.09 2.13 9.62
CA THR A 7 -2.49 3.25 8.86
C THR A 7 -1.72 4.18 9.80
N ARG A 8 -2.30 4.52 10.95
CA ARG A 8 -1.63 5.31 12.00
C ARG A 8 -0.45 4.62 12.66
N ILE A 9 -0.39 3.29 12.72
CA ILE A 9 0.81 2.57 13.18
C ILE A 9 1.89 2.56 12.14
N LEU A 10 1.55 2.46 10.85
CA LEU A 10 2.54 2.64 9.81
C LEU A 10 3.13 4.06 9.92
N LEU A 11 2.27 5.08 9.98
CA LEU A 11 2.69 6.47 10.18
C LEU A 11 3.48 6.69 11.50
N LYS A 12 3.17 5.97 12.59
CA LYS A 12 3.91 6.02 13.88
C LYS A 12 5.19 5.18 13.90
N SER A 13 5.25 4.07 13.17
CA SER A 13 6.49 3.30 12.94
C SER A 13 7.43 4.05 12.01
N ILE A 14 6.87 4.91 11.15
CA ILE A 14 7.57 5.88 10.32
C ILE A 14 7.95 7.14 11.14
N SER A 15 7.23 7.53 12.19
CA SER A 15 7.50 8.81 12.89
C SER A 15 8.82 8.89 13.68
N GLY A 16 9.64 7.84 13.68
CA GLY A 16 11.00 7.84 14.26
C GLY A 16 12.08 7.28 13.31
N TYR A 17 11.69 6.92 12.08
CA TYR A 17 12.59 6.47 11.03
C TYR A 17 12.34 7.39 9.85
N GLN A 18 13.37 8.01 9.27
CA GLN A 18 13.22 8.59 7.94
C GLN A 18 13.07 7.42 6.96
N ILE A 19 11.84 6.92 6.84
CA ILE A 19 11.45 5.85 5.93
C ILE A 19 11.21 6.55 4.62
N HIS A 20 12.04 6.22 3.64
CA HIS A 20 11.98 6.86 2.34
C HIS A 20 11.48 5.91 1.25
N THR A 21 11.41 4.59 1.48
CA THR A 21 10.67 3.72 0.57
C THR A 21 9.90 2.66 1.34
N THR A 22 8.61 2.51 1.07
CA THR A 22 7.76 1.46 1.65
C THR A 22 7.17 0.58 0.57
N VAL A 23 7.53 -0.71 0.54
CA VAL A 23 6.92 -1.69 -0.36
C VAL A 23 5.95 -2.55 0.43
N PHE A 24 4.68 -2.52 0.04
CA PHE A 24 3.63 -3.41 0.53
C PHE A 24 3.45 -4.56 -0.44
N LEU A 25 3.55 -5.78 0.07
CA LEU A 25 3.22 -7.01 -0.66
C LEU A 25 1.96 -7.59 -0.01
N CYS A 26 0.82 -7.44 -0.69
CA CYS A 26 -0.46 -8.00 -0.23
C CYS A 26 -0.68 -9.38 -0.87
N SER A 27 -0.18 -10.44 -0.22
CA SER A 27 -0.52 -11.82 -0.57
C SER A 27 -1.71 -12.29 0.25
N THR A 28 -2.96 -12.03 -0.17
CA THR A 28 -4.13 -12.71 0.43
C THR A 28 -4.81 -13.61 -0.60
N ILE A 29 -4.55 -14.91 -0.52
CA ILE A 29 -5.48 -15.96 -0.95
C ILE A 29 -6.08 -16.51 0.35
N GLY A 30 -7.38 -16.28 0.60
CA GLY A 30 -8.03 -16.82 1.79
C GLY A 30 -9.45 -16.31 2.03
N LEU A 31 -10.42 -17.20 1.84
CA LEU A 31 -11.84 -17.07 2.20
C LEU A 31 -12.03 -16.52 3.63
N PHE A 32 -12.58 -15.30 3.76
CA PHE A 32 -13.00 -14.78 5.06
C PHE A 32 -14.34 -15.38 5.50
N LYS A 33 -14.30 -16.35 6.42
CA LYS A 33 -15.42 -16.61 7.33
C LYS A 33 -15.53 -15.44 8.32
N LYS A 34 -16.77 -15.02 8.57
CA LYS A 34 -17.13 -13.94 9.50
C LYS A 34 -16.71 -14.33 10.92
N ALA A 35 -15.72 -13.64 11.48
CA ALA A 35 -15.38 -13.73 12.90
C ALA A 35 -15.72 -12.39 13.56
N GLU A 36 -16.85 -12.35 14.27
CA GLU A 36 -17.12 -11.34 15.29
C GLU A 36 -16.38 -11.76 16.56
N THR A 37 -15.34 -11.04 16.97
CA THR A 37 -14.88 -11.10 18.37
C THR A 37 -14.14 -9.83 18.78
N LYS A 38 -14.53 -9.31 19.95
CA LYS A 38 -13.91 -8.23 20.71
C LYS A 38 -12.39 -8.37 20.74
N MET A 39 -11.62 -7.36 20.31
CA MET A 39 -10.15 -7.39 20.43
C MET A 39 -9.63 -6.33 21.40
N ALA A 40 -9.00 -6.86 22.45
CA ALA A 40 -8.08 -6.19 23.35
C ALA A 40 -6.85 -5.65 22.59
N HIS A 41 -6.15 -4.71 23.21
CA HIS A 41 -5.13 -3.84 22.63
C HIS A 41 -3.76 -4.52 22.44
N SER A 42 -3.70 -5.71 21.83
CA SER A 42 -2.47 -6.52 21.68
C SER A 42 -2.03 -6.70 20.22
N SER A 43 -0.88 -6.09 19.90
CA SER A 43 0.02 -6.25 18.74
C SER A 43 -0.56 -6.30 17.32
N LEU A 44 -0.52 -5.16 16.63
CA LEU A 44 -0.86 -4.99 15.21
C LEU A 44 0.21 -5.54 14.25
N ILE A 45 1.40 -5.85 14.77
CA ILE A 45 2.52 -6.50 14.06
C ILE A 45 2.55 -7.95 14.53
N LEU A 46 2.41 -8.88 13.59
CA LEU A 46 2.48 -10.32 13.81
C LEU A 46 3.95 -10.80 13.86
N ARG A 47 4.77 -10.31 12.92
CA ARG A 47 6.18 -10.70 12.80
C ARG A 47 7.05 -9.51 12.40
N ARG A 48 8.27 -9.46 12.93
CA ARG A 48 9.31 -8.49 12.56
C ARG A 48 10.56 -9.24 12.09
N ILE A 49 11.19 -8.75 11.04
CA ILE A 49 12.38 -9.32 10.41
C ILE A 49 13.39 -8.18 10.21
N ASP A 50 14.44 -8.14 11.01
CA ASP A 50 15.46 -7.08 10.90
C ASP A 50 16.66 -7.49 10.02
N ASN A 51 16.94 -8.80 9.89
CA ASN A 51 18.11 -9.31 9.16
C ASN A 51 17.77 -9.59 7.69
N ILE A 52 17.40 -8.55 6.94
CA ILE A 52 17.17 -8.66 5.49
C ILE A 52 18.53 -8.76 4.78
N ILE A 53 18.72 -9.82 4.00
CA ILE A 53 19.92 -10.03 3.19
C ILE A 53 19.99 -8.93 2.13
N LYS A 54 21.14 -8.25 2.03
CA LYS A 54 21.42 -7.19 1.06
C LYS A 54 22.87 -7.30 0.55
N SER A 55 23.18 -6.57 -0.51
CA SER A 55 24.56 -6.42 -0.99
C SER A 55 25.42 -5.70 0.05
N GLU A 56 26.71 -6.02 0.11
CA GLU A 56 27.68 -5.37 1.02
C GLU A 56 27.80 -3.87 0.74
N GLU A 57 27.67 -3.47 -0.53
CA GLU A 57 27.73 -2.06 -0.96
C GLU A 57 26.43 -1.28 -0.71
N ASP A 58 25.35 -1.96 -0.30
CA ASP A 58 24.06 -1.33 -0.08
C ASP A 58 23.99 -0.68 1.30
N LYS A 59 24.08 0.66 1.32
CA LYS A 59 24.07 1.47 2.54
C LYS A 59 22.69 1.59 3.20
N ARG A 60 21.61 1.20 2.51
CA ARG A 60 20.23 1.35 2.98
C ARG A 60 19.92 0.40 4.13
N GLN A 61 18.98 0.79 4.98
CA GLN A 61 18.52 -0.03 6.09
C GLN A 61 17.15 -0.64 5.75
N TYR A 62 16.99 -1.93 6.07
CA TYR A 62 15.81 -2.70 5.70
C TYR A 62 15.12 -3.28 6.93
N ARG A 63 13.79 -3.34 6.91
CA ARG A 63 13.00 -4.08 7.90
C ARG A 63 11.78 -4.70 7.26
N GLY A 64 11.63 -6.01 7.41
CA GLY A 64 10.42 -6.74 7.07
C GLY A 64 9.42 -6.75 8.24
N LEU A 65 8.14 -6.60 7.93
CA LEU A 65 7.03 -6.75 8.87
C LEU A 65 5.95 -7.64 8.26
N GLU A 66 5.29 -8.42 9.10
CA GLU A 66 4.01 -9.05 8.80
C GLU A 66 2.98 -8.46 9.75
N LEU A 67 1.91 -7.88 9.21
CA LEU A 67 0.86 -7.25 9.99
C LEU A 67 -0.19 -8.28 10.41
N ALA A 68 -1.00 -7.95 11.43
CA ALA A 68 -2.09 -8.82 11.91
C ALA A 68 -3.13 -9.17 10.82
N ASN A 69 -3.23 -8.37 9.75
CA ASN A 69 -4.05 -8.65 8.58
C ASN A 69 -3.32 -9.44 7.47
N GLN A 70 -2.17 -10.05 7.78
CA GLN A 70 -1.33 -10.85 6.89
C GLN A 70 -0.65 -10.07 5.75
N MET A 71 -0.71 -8.73 5.77
CA MET A 71 0.03 -7.91 4.83
C MET A 71 1.52 -7.98 5.14
N LYS A 72 2.33 -8.24 4.11
CA LYS A 72 3.79 -8.23 4.19
C LYS A 72 4.28 -6.83 3.82
N VAL A 73 5.19 -6.28 4.60
CA VAL A 73 5.71 -4.93 4.42
C VAL A 73 7.23 -4.97 4.45
N LEU A 74 7.86 -4.32 3.49
CA LEU A 74 9.29 -4.04 3.48
C LEU A 74 9.48 -2.53 3.64
N LEU A 75 10.11 -2.14 4.74
CA LEU A 75 10.52 -0.78 5.01
C LEU A 75 11.97 -0.61 4.57
N VAL A 76 12.24 0.47 3.84
CA VAL A 76 13.58 0.85 3.41
C VAL A 76 13.83 2.28 3.88
N SER A 77 14.92 2.46 4.61
CA SER A 77 15.40 3.77 5.06
C SER A 77 16.69 4.10 4.33
N ASP A 78 16.64 5.18 3.56
CA ASP A 78 17.77 5.79 2.88
C ASP A 78 17.82 7.28 3.22
N PRO A 79 18.64 7.70 4.20
CA PRO A 79 18.68 9.10 4.61
C PRO A 79 19.14 10.09 3.52
N ASN A 80 19.73 9.60 2.42
CA ASN A 80 20.32 10.45 1.38
C ASN A 80 19.48 10.52 0.10
N THR A 81 18.26 9.98 0.10
CA THR A 81 17.44 9.98 -1.11
C THR A 81 16.72 11.30 -1.35
N ASP A 82 16.71 11.74 -2.60
CA ASP A 82 16.02 12.95 -3.04
C ASP A 82 14.50 12.75 -3.17
N LYS A 83 14.07 11.50 -3.30
CA LYS A 83 12.66 11.11 -3.38
C LYS A 83 12.36 9.95 -2.45
N SER A 84 11.21 10.06 -1.79
CA SER A 84 10.56 8.95 -1.15
C SER A 84 9.59 8.24 -2.10
N ALA A 85 9.27 6.98 -1.83
CA ALA A 85 8.36 6.19 -2.65
C ALA A 85 7.53 5.21 -1.82
N ALA A 86 6.41 4.77 -2.38
CA ALA A 86 5.76 3.56 -1.91
C ALA A 86 5.15 2.77 -3.06
N ALA A 87 5.05 1.46 -2.87
CA ALA A 87 4.43 0.56 -3.82
C ALA A 87 3.53 -0.44 -3.09
N MET A 88 2.41 -0.82 -3.69
CA MET A 88 1.50 -1.85 -3.22
C MET A 88 1.21 -2.83 -4.34
N ASP A 89 1.54 -4.08 -4.08
CA ASP A 89 1.19 -5.20 -4.93
C ASP A 89 -0.05 -5.91 -4.37
N VAL A 90 -1.08 -6.05 -5.20
CA VAL A 90 -2.26 -6.85 -4.91
C VAL A 90 -2.17 -8.12 -5.76
N ASN A 91 -2.09 -9.28 -5.09
CA ASN A 91 -1.94 -10.59 -5.73
C ASN A 91 -3.24 -11.10 -6.42
N ILE A 92 -3.84 -10.24 -7.24
CA ILE A 92 -4.96 -10.49 -8.16
C ILE A 92 -4.68 -9.66 -9.43
N GLY A 93 -4.65 -10.34 -10.57
CA GLY A 93 -4.49 -9.75 -11.90
C GLY A 93 -5.61 -10.17 -12.85
N PHE A 94 -5.48 -9.84 -14.15
CA PHE A 94 -6.55 -10.03 -15.14
C PHE A 94 -6.91 -11.50 -15.44
N LEU A 95 -6.08 -12.48 -15.07
CA LEU A 95 -6.46 -13.90 -15.15
C LEU A 95 -7.58 -14.27 -14.17
N ASN A 96 -7.86 -13.40 -13.21
CA ASN A 96 -8.96 -13.56 -12.26
C ASN A 96 -10.22 -12.80 -12.69
N ASP A 97 -10.22 -12.20 -13.89
CA ASP A 97 -11.40 -11.53 -14.43
C ASP A 97 -12.55 -12.55 -14.60
N PRO A 98 -13.79 -12.18 -14.23
CA PRO A 98 -14.96 -12.97 -14.58
C PRO A 98 -15.03 -13.16 -16.10
N LYS A 99 -15.46 -14.36 -16.54
CA LYS A 99 -15.56 -14.65 -17.99
C LYS A 99 -16.52 -13.72 -18.70
N GLU A 100 -17.50 -13.20 -17.97
CA GLU A 100 -18.53 -12.28 -18.42
C GLU A 100 -17.99 -10.85 -18.56
N VAL A 101 -16.90 -10.50 -17.88
CA VAL A 101 -16.35 -9.13 -17.81
C VAL A 101 -14.82 -9.16 -17.87
N LEU A 102 -14.28 -9.39 -19.06
CA LEU A 102 -12.84 -9.30 -19.31
C LEU A 102 -12.35 -7.85 -19.20
N GLY A 103 -11.14 -7.67 -18.65
CA GLY A 103 -10.54 -6.36 -18.40
C GLY A 103 -11.00 -5.71 -17.08
N LEU A 104 -11.74 -6.44 -16.23
CA LEU A 104 -12.27 -5.89 -14.99
C LEU A 104 -11.15 -5.48 -14.03
N ALA A 105 -10.11 -6.29 -13.84
CA ALA A 105 -8.97 -5.96 -12.98
C ALA A 105 -8.30 -4.65 -13.44
N HIS A 106 -8.05 -4.53 -14.74
CA HIS A 106 -7.46 -3.33 -15.33
C HIS A 106 -8.38 -2.11 -15.19
N PHE A 107 -9.68 -2.28 -15.45
CA PHE A 107 -10.65 -1.21 -15.23
C PHE A 107 -10.69 -0.76 -13.77
N CYS A 108 -10.63 -1.70 -12.83
CA CYS A 108 -10.62 -1.38 -11.39
C CYS A 108 -9.37 -0.61 -10.98
N GLU A 109 -8.22 -0.91 -11.58
CA GLU A 109 -6.99 -0.16 -11.39
C GLU A 109 -7.16 1.32 -11.74
N HIS A 110 -7.69 1.65 -12.92
CA HIS A 110 -8.01 3.03 -13.30
C HIS A 110 -9.00 3.71 -12.35
N MET A 111 -10.05 3.00 -11.95
CA MET A 111 -11.11 3.55 -11.11
C MET A 111 -10.66 3.90 -9.69
N LEU A 112 -9.50 3.42 -9.23
CA LEU A 112 -8.95 3.76 -7.92
C LEU A 112 -8.29 5.14 -7.88
N PHE A 113 -7.96 5.71 -9.05
CA PHE A 113 -7.44 7.08 -9.16
C PHE A 113 -8.53 8.15 -9.14
N LEU A 114 -9.78 7.80 -9.48
CA LEU A 114 -10.91 8.75 -9.65
C LEU A 114 -11.58 9.18 -8.33
N GLY A 115 -10.80 9.28 -7.25
CA GLY A 115 -11.24 9.83 -5.97
C GLY A 115 -11.84 8.83 -4.98
N THR A 116 -11.85 9.26 -3.72
CA THR A 116 -12.31 8.53 -2.53
C THR A 116 -13.28 9.35 -1.71
N LYS A 117 -13.88 8.73 -0.69
CA LYS A 117 -14.74 9.47 0.26
C LYS A 117 -14.04 10.65 0.96
N LYS A 118 -12.73 10.61 1.16
CA LYS A 118 -11.96 11.70 1.82
C LYS A 118 -11.36 12.68 0.81
N TYR A 119 -11.04 12.21 -0.39
CA TYR A 119 -10.48 12.99 -1.50
C TYR A 119 -11.39 12.80 -2.72
N PRO A 120 -12.54 13.48 -2.77
CA PRO A 120 -13.61 13.15 -3.71
C PRO A 120 -13.34 13.58 -5.14
N ASN A 121 -12.39 14.50 -5.39
CA ASN A 121 -12.14 14.95 -6.76
C ASN A 121 -11.20 13.97 -7.47
N GLU A 122 -11.50 13.70 -8.73
CA GLU A 122 -10.86 12.66 -9.55
C GLU A 122 -9.34 12.83 -9.73
N ASN A 123 -8.81 14.04 -9.54
CA ASN A 123 -7.40 14.34 -9.78
C ASN A 123 -6.67 14.84 -8.52
N ASP A 124 -7.29 14.81 -7.34
CA ASP A 124 -6.69 15.35 -6.12
C ASP A 124 -5.36 14.66 -5.78
N TYR A 125 -5.29 13.34 -5.95
CA TYR A 125 -4.09 12.57 -5.64
C TYR A 125 -2.94 12.88 -6.59
N ASN A 126 -3.17 12.80 -7.90
CA ASN A 126 -2.14 13.10 -8.90
C ASN A 126 -1.70 14.57 -8.85
N LYS A 127 -2.64 15.49 -8.62
CA LYS A 127 -2.34 16.90 -8.42
C LYS A 127 -1.45 17.12 -7.20
N PHE A 128 -1.79 16.49 -6.07
CA PHE A 128 -0.98 16.55 -4.85
C PHE A 128 0.44 16.01 -5.10
N LEU A 129 0.60 14.87 -5.77
CA LEU A 129 1.94 14.35 -6.09
C LEU A 129 2.72 15.33 -6.97
N SER A 130 2.11 15.81 -8.06
CA SER A 130 2.72 16.73 -9.03
C SER A 130 3.19 18.04 -8.37
N GLU A 131 2.36 18.63 -7.50
CA GLU A 131 2.70 19.84 -6.75
C GLU A 131 3.88 19.67 -5.77
N HIS A 132 4.21 18.43 -5.40
CA HIS A 132 5.26 18.09 -4.44
C HIS A 132 6.38 17.24 -5.07
N GLY A 133 6.63 17.40 -6.38
CA GLY A 133 7.75 16.77 -7.08
C GLY A 133 7.62 15.25 -7.25
N GLY A 134 6.41 14.74 -7.13
CA GLY A 134 6.08 13.32 -7.20
C GLY A 134 5.27 12.94 -8.43
N SER A 135 5.11 11.63 -8.60
CA SER A 135 4.32 11.01 -9.66
C SER A 135 3.82 9.64 -9.20
N SER A 136 2.76 9.13 -9.84
CA SER A 136 2.26 7.78 -9.59
C SER A 136 1.94 7.06 -10.87
N ASN A 137 1.92 5.74 -10.79
CA ASN A 137 1.42 4.89 -11.86
C ASN A 137 0.93 3.55 -11.28
N ALA A 138 0.30 2.75 -12.14
CA ALA A 138 -0.09 1.39 -11.83
C ALA A 138 -0.01 0.49 -13.06
N ALA A 139 -0.02 -0.82 -12.84
CA ALA A 139 0.00 -1.82 -13.89
C ALA A 139 -0.76 -3.07 -13.47
N THR A 140 -1.62 -3.56 -14.35
CA THR A 140 -2.33 -4.84 -14.17
C THR A 140 -1.65 -5.93 -14.97
N TYR A 141 -1.14 -6.94 -14.28
CA TYR A 141 -0.48 -8.13 -14.83
C TYR A 141 -1.45 -9.33 -14.81
N PRO A 142 -1.05 -10.50 -15.36
CA PRO A 142 -1.91 -11.68 -15.36
C PRO A 142 -2.35 -12.11 -13.95
N ASP A 143 -1.44 -12.04 -12.98
CA ASP A 143 -1.59 -12.61 -11.63
C ASP A 143 -1.60 -11.56 -10.50
N HIS A 144 -1.19 -10.32 -10.77
CA HIS A 144 -1.15 -9.25 -9.78
C HIS A 144 -1.46 -7.88 -10.39
N THR A 145 -1.72 -6.91 -9.52
CA THR A 145 -1.90 -5.50 -9.87
C THR A 145 -1.01 -4.65 -8.97
N LEU A 146 -0.13 -3.86 -9.57
CA LEU A 146 0.88 -3.06 -8.89
C LEU A 146 0.50 -1.58 -8.94
N TYR A 147 0.54 -0.91 -7.79
CA TYR A 147 0.35 0.55 -7.66
C TYR A 147 1.57 1.16 -7.01
N TYR A 148 2.06 2.29 -7.48
CA TYR A 148 3.24 2.93 -6.89
C TYR A 148 3.28 4.43 -7.12
N PHE A 149 4.01 5.11 -6.25
CA PHE A 149 4.28 6.54 -6.37
C PHE A 149 5.66 6.90 -5.84
N ASP A 150 6.16 8.04 -6.29
CA ASP A 150 7.28 8.76 -5.71
C ASP A 150 6.85 10.19 -5.31
N ILE A 151 7.57 10.80 -4.36
CA ILE A 151 7.34 12.17 -3.88
C ILE A 151 8.56 12.68 -3.12
N VAL A 152 8.71 14.00 -2.99
CA VAL A 152 9.69 14.60 -2.06
C VAL A 152 9.49 14.08 -0.62
N PRO A 153 10.55 13.70 0.12
CA PRO A 153 10.45 13.04 1.42
C PRO A 153 9.54 13.69 2.45
N ASP A 154 9.55 15.02 2.54
CA ASP A 154 8.75 15.79 3.51
C ASP A 154 7.24 15.56 3.36
N HIS A 155 6.80 15.14 2.18
CA HIS A 155 5.40 14.92 1.85
C HIS A 155 5.00 13.43 1.84
N LEU A 156 5.92 12.51 2.11
CA LEU A 156 5.65 11.07 2.08
C LEU A 156 4.48 10.67 2.99
N GLY A 157 4.41 11.20 4.21
CA GLY A 157 3.34 10.85 5.15
C GLY A 157 1.94 11.17 4.61
N SER A 158 1.80 12.34 3.99
CA SER A 158 0.55 12.79 3.37
C SER A 158 0.23 12.00 2.10
N ALA A 159 1.23 11.77 1.24
CA ALA A 159 1.07 10.96 0.03
C ALA A 159 0.65 9.53 0.37
N LEU A 160 1.25 8.95 1.41
CA LEU A 160 0.98 7.59 1.86
C LEU A 160 -0.41 7.46 2.49
N ASP A 161 -0.86 8.44 3.27
CA ASP A 161 -2.22 8.43 3.83
C ASP A 161 -3.28 8.50 2.71
N SER A 162 -3.06 9.36 1.72
CA SER A 162 -3.90 9.41 0.51
C SER A 162 -3.84 8.09 -0.25
N PHE A 163 -2.64 7.55 -0.52
CA PHE A 163 -2.44 6.30 -1.24
C PHE A 163 -3.16 5.13 -0.56
N LEU A 164 -2.98 4.93 0.75
CA LEU A 164 -3.61 3.83 1.49
C LEU A 164 -5.14 3.95 1.56
N LEU A 165 -5.67 5.17 1.48
CA LEU A 165 -7.11 5.39 1.44
C LEU A 165 -7.72 5.20 0.04
N HIS A 166 -6.98 5.55 -1.01
CA HIS A 166 -7.38 5.30 -2.40
C HIS A 166 -7.40 3.81 -2.71
N HIS A 167 -6.36 3.09 -2.30
CA HIS A 167 -6.16 1.70 -2.73
C HIS A 167 -6.88 0.66 -1.86
N PHE A 168 -7.24 0.95 -0.59
CA PHE A 168 -7.82 -0.05 0.31
C PHE A 168 -9.14 0.36 0.99
N LEU A 169 -10.22 -0.41 0.67
CA LEU A 169 -11.16 -1.08 1.61
C LEU A 169 -12.65 -1.15 1.26
N ARG A 170 -13.12 -0.75 0.07
CA ARG A 170 -14.52 -1.08 -0.31
C ARG A 170 -14.73 -1.58 -1.73
N LYS A 171 -14.00 -1.07 -2.71
CA LYS A 171 -14.26 -1.39 -4.12
C LYS A 171 -13.69 -2.75 -4.55
N VAL A 172 -12.41 -3.03 -4.30
CA VAL A 172 -11.78 -4.31 -4.74
C VAL A 172 -12.43 -5.54 -4.10
N GLN A 173 -12.85 -5.48 -2.83
CA GLN A 173 -13.54 -6.60 -2.16
C GLN A 173 -14.99 -6.83 -2.63
N GLN A 174 -15.62 -5.84 -3.26
CA GLN A 174 -16.97 -5.97 -3.82
C GLN A 174 -16.97 -6.39 -5.29
N ILE A 175 -15.87 -6.19 -6.00
CA ILE A 175 -15.74 -6.53 -7.42
C ILE A 175 -15.51 -8.04 -7.63
N VAL A 176 -15.10 -8.76 -6.59
CA VAL A 176 -14.91 -10.22 -6.58
C VAL A 176 -16.10 -10.94 -5.92
N ARG A 177 -17.28 -10.33 -5.89
CA ARG A 177 -18.56 -10.95 -5.47
C ARG A 177 -19.61 -10.74 -6.55
#